data_AF-A0A483AUR2-F1
#
_entry.id   AF-A0A483AUR2-F1
#
_cell.length_a   1.000
_cell.length_b   1.000
_cell.length_c   1.000
_cell.angle_alpha   90.00
_cell.angle_beta   90.00
_cell.angle_gamma   90.00
#
_symmetry.space_group_name_H-M   'P 1'
#
loop_
_entity.id
_entity.type
_entity.pdbx_description
1 polymer ?
#
loop_
_entity_poly.entity_id
_entity_poly.type
_entity_poly.pdbx_seq_one_letter_code
_entity_poly.pdbx_strand_id
1 'polypeptide(L)'
;MITEKINKKPIIAEMREVMRRMNYAYKTENTYCDWVKRFIKFSGMKDRSELFEDSESKVETFLTDLTVRQNVAASTQNQAFNALVFLYKPKSKNRTTQPKKYQSKS
;
A
#
# COMPACT_ATOMS: atom_id res chain seq x y z
N MET A 1 -10.72 30.81 -14.35
CA MET A 1 -9.80 29.73 -14.78
C MET A 1 -8.59 29.73 -13.87
N ILE A 2 -8.52 28.81 -12.91
CA ILE A 2 -7.29 28.38 -12.23
C ILE A 2 -7.67 27.12 -11.44
N THR A 3 -7.88 26.01 -12.15
CA THR A 3 -7.77 24.70 -11.49
C THR A 3 -6.28 24.48 -11.29
N GLU A 4 -5.82 24.83 -10.10
CA GLU A 4 -4.53 24.40 -9.54
C GLU A 4 -4.40 22.92 -9.85
N LYS A 5 -3.60 22.59 -10.87
CA LYS A 5 -3.08 21.24 -11.07
C LYS A 5 -2.19 21.02 -9.86
N ILE A 6 -2.79 20.57 -8.76
CA ILE A 6 -2.07 20.12 -7.58
C ILE A 6 -1.07 19.11 -8.14
N ASN A 7 0.20 19.48 -8.12
CA ASN A 7 1.32 18.62 -8.45
C ASN A 7 1.38 17.54 -7.37
N LYS A 8 0.37 16.65 -7.37
CA LYS A 8 0.19 15.60 -6.36
C LYS A 8 1.28 14.60 -6.62
N LYS A 9 2.28 14.56 -5.73
CA LYS A 9 3.30 13.51 -5.74
C LYS A 9 2.61 12.15 -5.88
N PRO A 10 3.13 11.23 -6.71
CA PRO A 10 2.51 9.92 -6.86
C PRO A 10 2.45 9.22 -5.49
N ILE A 11 1.36 8.49 -5.23
CA ILE A 11 1.11 7.81 -3.94
C ILE A 11 2.35 7.00 -3.49
N ILE A 12 2.99 6.34 -4.44
CA ILE A 12 4.19 5.54 -4.23
C ILE A 12 5.36 6.40 -3.73
N ALA A 13 5.57 7.60 -4.28
CA ALA A 13 6.64 8.48 -3.82
C ALA A 13 6.41 8.95 -2.38
N GLU A 14 5.18 9.33 -2.03
CA GLU A 14 4.84 9.71 -0.65
C GLU A 14 5.01 8.54 0.33
N MET A 15 4.68 7.33 -0.12
CA MET A 15 4.84 6.12 0.67
C MET A 15 6.32 5.82 0.93
N ARG A 16 7.19 5.96 -0.09
CA ARG A 16 8.64 5.86 0.05
C ARG A 16 9.20 6.89 1.02
N GLU A 17 8.80 8.16 0.90
CA GLU A 17 9.25 9.23 1.81
C GLU A 17 8.90 8.92 3.27
N VAL A 18 7.70 8.38 3.54
CA VAL A 18 7.31 7.98 4.90
C VAL A 18 8.09 6.77 5.38
N MET A 19 8.23 5.74 4.55
CA MET A 19 8.97 4.53 4.92
C MET A 19 10.44 4.82 5.25
N ARG A 20 11.07 5.71 4.49
CA ARG A 20 12.44 6.18 4.77
C ARG A 20 12.51 6.95 6.08
N ARG A 21 11.56 7.84 6.35
CA ARG A 21 11.47 8.53 7.66
C ARG A 21 11.26 7.55 8.83
N MET A 22 10.61 6.42 8.58
CA MET A 22 10.41 5.36 9.56
C MET A 22 11.55 4.33 9.59
N ASN A 23 12.65 4.55 8.87
CA ASN A 23 13.81 3.66 8.78
C ASN A 23 13.47 2.22 8.37
N TYR A 24 12.47 2.05 7.48
CA TYR A 24 12.25 0.74 6.87
C TYR A 24 13.43 0.36 5.98
N ALA A 25 13.73 -0.94 5.93
CA ALA A 25 14.70 -1.47 5.00
C ALA A 25 14.26 -1.23 3.54
N TYR A 26 15.23 -0.95 2.66
CA TYR A 26 15.00 -0.69 1.25
C TYR A 26 14.22 -1.81 0.54
N LYS A 27 14.49 -3.07 0.91
CA LYS A 27 13.76 -4.23 0.39
C LYS A 27 12.28 -4.18 0.75
N THR A 28 11.94 -3.78 1.97
CA THR A 28 10.55 -3.63 2.44
C THR A 28 9.86 -2.46 1.75
N GLU A 29 10.56 -1.34 1.55
CA GLU A 29 10.07 -0.19 0.77
C GLU A 29 9.61 -0.67 -0.62
N ASN A 30 10.47 -1.42 -1.33
CA ASN A 30 10.16 -1.90 -2.67
C ASN A 30 9.02 -2.92 -2.68
N THR A 31 9.00 -3.89 -1.76
CA THR A 31 7.92 -4.87 -1.68
C THR A 31 6.58 -4.20 -1.44
N TYR A 32 6.49 -3.26 -0.51
CA TYR A 32 5.23 -2.59 -0.21
C TYR A 32 4.79 -1.68 -1.37
N CYS A 33 5.74 -0.98 -2.01
CA CYS A 33 5.45 -0.19 -3.20
C CYS A 33 4.94 -1.06 -4.36
N ASP A 34 5.45 -2.28 -4.52
CA ASP A 34 4.98 -3.21 -5.56
C ASP A 34 3.55 -3.67 -5.29
N TRP A 35 3.22 -4.02 -4.05
CA TRP A 35 1.86 -4.38 -3.68
C TRP A 35 0.86 -3.25 -3.90
N VAL A 36 1.23 -2.02 -3.54
CA VAL A 36 0.36 -0.86 -3.77
C VAL A 36 0.21 -0.56 -5.26
N LYS A 37 1.25 -0.73 -6.08
CA LYS A 37 1.13 -0.63 -7.54
C LYS A 37 0.14 -1.64 -8.12
N ARG A 38 0.24 -2.91 -7.68
CA ARG A 38 -0.67 -3.97 -8.11
C ARG A 38 -2.11 -3.68 -7.70
N PHE A 39 -2.31 -3.19 -6.48
CA PHE A 39 -3.63 -2.79 -5.99
C PHE A 39 -4.23 -1.62 -6.79
N ILE A 40 -3.46 -0.56 -7.06
CA ILE A 40 -3.92 0.57 -7.87
C ILE A 40 -4.33 0.10 -9.28
N LYS A 41 -3.54 -0.81 -9.88
CA LYS A 41 -3.86 -1.40 -11.19
C LYS A 41 -5.12 -2.27 -11.13
N PHE A 42 -5.28 -3.07 -10.08
CA PHE A 42 -6.45 -3.94 -9.88
C PHE A 42 -7.73 -3.14 -9.69
N SER A 43 -7.67 -2.09 -8.86
CA SER A 43 -8.84 -1.28 -8.56
C SER A 43 -9.23 -0.33 -9.70
N GLY A 44 -8.42 -0.18 -10.75
CA GLY A 44 -8.74 0.63 -11.92
C GLY A 44 -8.91 2.13 -11.64
N MET A 45 -8.33 2.61 -10.54
CA MET A 45 -8.59 3.96 -10.03
C MET A 45 -8.02 5.03 -10.96
N LYS A 46 -8.81 6.06 -11.25
CA LYS A 46 -8.35 7.20 -12.06
C LYS A 46 -7.88 8.35 -11.17
N ASP A 47 -8.54 8.51 -10.03
CA ASP A 47 -8.24 9.59 -9.10
C ASP A 47 -7.87 9.12 -7.68
N ARG A 48 -7.11 9.97 -6.98
CA ARG A 48 -6.65 9.73 -5.60
C ARG A 48 -7.81 9.64 -4.60
N SER A 49 -8.94 10.28 -4.92
CA SER A 49 -10.14 10.31 -4.09
C SER A 49 -10.82 8.94 -4.05
N GLU A 50 -10.82 8.24 -5.19
CA GLU A 50 -11.39 6.89 -5.30
C GLU A 50 -10.66 5.90 -4.40
N LEU A 51 -9.38 6.16 -4.06
CA LEU A 51 -8.56 5.33 -3.17
C LEU A 51 -9.24 5.13 -1.82
N PHE A 52 -9.88 6.18 -1.31
CA PHE A 52 -10.52 6.19 0.01
C PHE A 52 -12.00 5.81 -0.03
N GLU A 53 -12.60 5.76 -1.23
CA GLU A 53 -13.98 5.35 -1.44
C GLU A 53 -14.05 3.82 -1.53
N ASP A 54 -14.89 3.21 -0.69
CA ASP A 54 -15.08 1.75 -0.61
C ASP A 54 -13.76 0.97 -0.46
N SER A 55 -12.84 1.53 0.33
CA SER A 55 -11.48 1.00 0.48
C SER A 55 -11.44 -0.43 1.05
N GLU A 56 -12.34 -0.75 1.99
CA GLU A 56 -12.39 -2.06 2.64
C GLU A 56 -12.76 -3.18 1.64
N SER A 57 -13.86 -3.00 0.92
CA SER A 57 -14.34 -3.93 -0.11
C SER A 57 -13.30 -4.15 -1.22
N LYS A 58 -12.65 -3.07 -1.69
CA LYS A 58 -11.56 -3.16 -2.69
C LYS A 58 -10.37 -3.95 -2.17
N VAL A 59 -9.97 -3.73 -0.92
CA VAL A 59 -8.85 -4.45 -0.29
C VAL A 59 -9.18 -5.93 -0.13
N GLU A 60 -10.38 -6.26 0.36
CA GLU A 60 -10.84 -7.65 0.52
C GLU A 60 -10.89 -8.38 -0.83
N THR A 61 -11.48 -7.75 -1.85
CA THR A 61 -11.58 -8.30 -3.19
C THR A 61 -10.20 -8.55 -3.80
N PHE A 62 -9.27 -7.60 -3.64
CA PHE A 62 -7.90 -7.75 -4.13
C PHE A 62 -7.16 -8.91 -3.43
N LEU A 63 -7.27 -9.02 -2.10
CA LEU A 63 -6.61 -10.09 -1.35
C LEU A 63 -7.20 -11.46 -1.65
N THR A 64 -8.50 -11.52 -1.90
CA THR A 64 -9.18 -12.74 -2.36
C THR A 64 -8.70 -13.13 -3.75
N ASP A 65 -8.58 -12.16 -4.68
CA ASP A 65 -8.07 -12.40 -6.03
C ASP A 65 -6.63 -12.94 -6.03
N LEU A 66 -5.77 -12.41 -5.17
CA LEU A 66 -4.40 -12.91 -5.02
C LEU A 66 -4.36 -14.39 -4.61
N THR A 67 -5.22 -14.80 -3.68
CA THR A 67 -5.23 -16.18 -3.20
C THR A 67 -5.92 -17.11 -4.19
N VAL A 68 -7.06 -16.71 -4.75
CA VAL A 68 -7.88 -17.56 -5.62
C VAL A 68 -7.31 -17.64 -7.04
N ARG A 69 -6.91 -16.51 -7.64
CA ARG A 69 -6.41 -16.49 -9.03
C ARG A 69 -4.91 -16.64 -9.14
N GLN A 70 -4.15 -16.01 -8.23
CA GLN A 70 -2.69 -16.04 -8.29
C GLN A 70 -2.06 -17.11 -7.40
N ASN A 71 -2.87 -17.87 -6.64
CA ASN A 71 -2.45 -18.95 -5.75
C ASN A 71 -1.27 -18.56 -4.85
N VAL A 72 -1.27 -17.30 -4.36
CA VAL A 72 -0.17 -16.82 -3.52
C VAL A 72 -0.22 -17.49 -2.15
N ALA A 73 0.95 -17.76 -1.57
CA ALA A 73 1.02 -18.25 -0.20
C ALA A 73 0.44 -17.23 0.79
N ALA A 74 -0.12 -17.72 1.91
CA ALA A 74 -0.67 -16.87 2.96
C ALA A 74 0.33 -15.83 3.50
N SER A 75 1.62 -16.17 3.55
CA SER A 75 2.71 -15.24 3.94
C SER A 75 2.88 -14.09 2.94
N THR A 76 2.60 -14.33 1.66
CA THR A 76 2.67 -13.34 0.58
C THR A 76 1.42 -12.47 0.57
N GLN A 77 0.25 -13.07 0.77
CA GLN A 77 -1.01 -12.33 0.97
C GLN A 77 -0.91 -11.38 2.18
N ASN A 78 -0.32 -11.84 3.28
CA ASN A 78 -0.09 -10.98 4.45
C ASN A 78 0.79 -9.78 4.10
N GLN A 79 1.86 -9.94 3.32
CA GLN A 79 2.71 -8.82 2.88
C GLN A 79 1.92 -7.78 2.09
N ALA A 80 1.03 -8.24 1.20
CA ALA A 80 0.13 -7.37 0.46
C ALA A 80 -0.82 -6.62 1.40
N PHE A 81 -1.47 -7.33 2.32
CA PHE A 81 -2.37 -6.74 3.32
C PHE A 81 -1.67 -5.66 4.15
N ASN A 82 -0.49 -5.96 4.70
CA ASN A 82 0.23 -4.99 5.53
C ASN A 82 0.73 -3.76 4.75
N ALA A 83 0.99 -3.90 3.44
CA ALA A 83 1.27 -2.77 2.58
C ALA A 83 0.04 -1.86 2.39
N LEU A 84 -1.16 -2.45 2.24
CA LEU A 84 -2.41 -1.72 2.09
C LEU A 84 -2.84 -1.06 3.40
N VAL A 85 -2.73 -1.77 4.52
CA VAL A 85 -2.95 -1.18 5.85
C VAL A 85 -2.02 0.02 6.08
N PHE A 86 -0.75 -0.08 5.68
CA PHE A 86 0.18 1.05 5.78
C PHE A 86 -0.28 2.25 4.92
N LEU A 87 -0.84 2.00 3.74
CA LEU A 87 -1.36 3.03 2.85
C LEU A 87 -2.57 3.76 3.46
N TYR A 88 -3.50 3.04 4.07
CA TYR A 88 -4.73 3.57 4.65
C TYR A 88 -4.59 4.11 6.07
N LYS A 89 -3.56 3.67 6.81
CA LYS A 89 -3.35 4.11 8.19
C LYS A 89 -3.16 5.63 8.23
N PRO A 90 -3.99 6.37 8.99
CA PRO A 90 -3.83 7.81 9.14
C PRO A 90 -2.42 8.10 9.66
N LYS A 91 -1.69 8.97 8.96
CA LYS A 91 -0.37 9.46 9.40
C LYS A 91 -0.58 10.46 10.54
N SER A 92 -1.13 10.01 11.66
CA SER A 92 -1.20 10.87 12.85
C SER A 92 0.23 11.14 13.30
N LYS A 93 0.51 12.41 13.56
CA LYS A 93 1.80 12.85 14.11
C LYS A 93 2.03 12.07 15.41
N ASN A 94 3.16 11.36 15.49
CA ASN A 94 3.73 10.79 16.71
C ASN A 94 2.97 9.59 17.33
N ARG A 95 3.32 8.38 16.87
CA ARG A 95 3.79 7.26 17.72
C ARG A 95 4.09 6.03 16.87
N THR A 96 5.36 5.70 16.80
CA THR A 96 5.97 4.51 16.19
C THR A 96 5.27 3.24 16.66
N THR A 97 4.48 2.64 15.78
CA THR A 97 4.10 1.22 15.88
C THR A 97 4.65 0.52 14.65
N GLN A 98 5.87 0.02 14.79
CA GLN A 98 6.49 -0.87 13.81
C GLN A 98 5.68 -2.17 13.73
N PRO A 99 5.24 -2.64 12.55
CA PRO A 99 4.88 -4.04 12.40
C PRO A 99 6.15 -4.86 12.60
N LYS A 100 6.20 -5.61 13.71
CA LYS A 100 7.31 -6.52 14.01
C LYS A 100 7.46 -7.52 12.86
N LYS A 101 8.65 -7.52 12.26
CA LYS A 101 9.29 -8.63 11.55
C LYS A 101 8.45 -9.30 10.45
N TYR A 102 8.52 -8.75 9.23
CA TYR A 102 8.48 -9.59 8.04
C TYR A 102 9.83 -10.30 7.90
N GLN A 103 9.97 -11.43 8.60
CA GLN A 103 11.04 -12.36 8.32
C GLN A 103 10.81 -12.91 6.92
N SER A 104 11.80 -12.68 6.09
CA SER A 104 12.04 -13.39 4.85
C SER A 104 12.18 -14.87 5.20
N LYS A 105 11.32 -15.70 4.62
CA LYS A 105 11.65 -17.11 4.35
C LYS A 105 11.28 -17.35 2.89
N SER A 106 12.31 -17.32 2.06
CA SER A 106 12.37 -18.17 0.86
C SER A 106 12.39 -19.63 1.28
#